data_AF-A0A4D7CW21-F1
#
_entry.id   AF-A0A4D7CW21-F1
#
_cell.length_a   1.000
_cell.length_b   1.000
_cell.length_c   1.000
_cell.angle_alpha   90.00
_cell.angle_beta   90.00
_cell.angle_gamma   90.00
#
_symmetry.space_group_name_H-M   'P 1'
#
loop_
_entity.id
_entity.type
_entity.pdbx_description
1 polymer ?
#
loop_
_entity_poly.entity_id
_entity_poly.type
_entity_poly.pdbx_seq_one_letter_code
_entity_poly.pdbx_strand_id
1 'polypeptide(L)'
;MIISTLTSYPHREIAEDLGIITAFDTKLRPIRMTIEIDTYIQSALQELELAAEKIGADAVLGVQFMMDEKKIPIVIGSAVKFGS
;
A
#
# COMPACT_ATOMS: atom_id res chain seq x y z
N MET A 1 0.30 3.65 10.66
CA MET A 1 -0.55 4.36 9.68
C MET A 1 -1.85 3.59 9.41
N ILE A 2 -2.92 4.21 8.88
CA ILE A 2 -4.11 3.47 8.43
C ILE A 2 -3.91 2.95 7.01
N ILE A 3 -4.16 1.67 6.77
CA ILE A 3 -4.14 1.08 5.42
C ILE A 3 -5.48 0.37 5.24
N SER A 4 -6.21 0.73 4.17
CA SER A 4 -7.58 0.23 3.97
C SER A 4 -7.90 0.02 2.49
N THR A 5 -8.66 -1.03 2.20
CA THR A 5 -9.27 -1.23 0.89
C THR A 5 -10.46 -0.29 0.65
N LEU A 6 -10.99 0.33 1.70
CA LEU A 6 -12.02 1.37 1.60
C LEU A 6 -11.41 2.66 1.07
N THR A 7 -12.15 3.37 0.22
CA THR A 7 -11.76 4.67 -0.34
C THR A 7 -12.04 5.83 0.62
N SER A 8 -12.65 5.55 1.77
CA SER A 8 -12.92 6.51 2.85
C SER A 8 -12.72 5.82 4.20
N TYR A 9 -12.55 6.61 5.25
CA TYR A 9 -12.41 6.09 6.61
C TYR A 9 -13.47 6.71 7.52
N PRO A 10 -14.22 5.92 8.31
CA PRO A 10 -15.32 6.44 9.13
C PRO A 10 -14.85 7.56 10.07
N HIS A 11 -15.64 8.64 10.12
CA HIS A 11 -15.42 9.79 11.01
C HIS A 11 -14.08 10.53 10.80
N ARG A 12 -13.44 10.36 9.64
CA ARG A 12 -12.23 11.07 9.25
C ARG A 12 -12.42 11.67 7.86
N GLU A 13 -12.28 12.98 7.74
CA GLU A 13 -12.31 13.67 6.45
C GLU A 13 -10.89 13.72 5.87
N ILE A 14 -10.77 13.51 4.56
CA ILE A 14 -9.51 13.66 3.84
C ILE A 14 -9.28 15.15 3.60
N ALA A 15 -8.25 15.72 4.23
CA ALA A 15 -7.88 17.12 4.05
C ALA A 15 -6.92 17.34 2.89
N GLU A 16 -6.07 16.35 2.59
CA GLU A 16 -5.08 16.43 1.53
C GLU A 16 -4.93 15.06 0.85
N ASP A 17 -5.01 15.05 -0.48
CA ASP A 17 -4.64 13.90 -1.32
C ASP A 17 -3.18 14.04 -1.73
N LEU A 18 -2.34 13.13 -1.25
CA LEU A 18 -0.90 13.09 -1.53
C LEU A 18 -0.57 12.26 -2.78
N GLY A 19 -1.60 11.74 -3.46
CA GLY A 19 -1.50 11.03 -4.71
C GLY A 19 -1.42 9.51 -4.57
N ILE A 20 -1.34 8.86 -5.73
CA ILE A 20 -1.26 7.41 -5.82
C ILE A 20 0.16 6.96 -5.49
N ILE A 21 0.28 6.01 -4.58
CA ILE A 21 1.54 5.33 -4.26
C ILE A 21 1.45 3.86 -4.62
N THR A 22 2.60 3.29 -4.97
CA THR A 22 2.73 1.89 -5.35
C THR A 22 3.91 1.28 -4.64
N ALA A 23 3.73 0.08 -4.12
CA ALA A 23 4.76 -0.69 -3.48
C ALA A 23 4.91 -2.06 -4.12
N PHE A 24 6.14 -2.54 -4.09
CA PHE A 24 6.55 -3.84 -4.60
C PHE A 24 7.35 -4.54 -3.52
N ASP A 25 7.25 -5.86 -3.48
CA ASP A 25 8.22 -6.64 -2.74
C ASP A 25 9.48 -6.82 -3.58
N THR A 26 10.48 -5.99 -3.32
CA THR A 26 11.80 -6.08 -3.97
C THR A 26 12.70 -7.15 -3.34
N LYS A 27 12.47 -7.49 -2.07
CA LYS A 27 13.36 -8.36 -1.27
C LYS A 27 13.09 -9.84 -1.53
N LEU A 28 11.82 -10.22 -1.58
CA LEU A 28 11.39 -11.60 -1.80
C LEU A 28 11.24 -11.93 -3.29
N ARG A 29 11.37 -10.94 -4.20
CA ARG A 29 11.30 -11.15 -5.67
C ARG A 29 12.10 -12.35 -6.21
N PRO A 30 13.31 -12.68 -5.70
CA PRO A 30 14.11 -13.82 -6.16
C PRO A 30 13.51 -15.19 -5.82
N ILE A 31 12.66 -15.27 -4.79
CA ILE A 31 12.14 -16.52 -4.21
C ILE A 31 10.60 -16.60 -4.29
N ARG A 32 10.00 -15.86 -5.23
CA ARG A 32 8.54 -15.71 -5.39
C ARG A 32 7.75 -16.93 -5.81
N MET A 33 8.45 -17.97 -6.24
CA MET A 33 7.83 -19.25 -6.55
C MET A 33 7.79 -20.20 -5.35
N THR A 34 8.43 -19.84 -4.23
CA THR A 34 8.63 -20.73 -3.07
C THR A 34 8.10 -20.18 -1.76
N ILE A 35 7.60 -18.94 -1.75
CA ILE A 35 7.02 -18.30 -0.56
C ILE A 35 5.51 -18.16 -0.74
N GLU A 36 4.77 -18.27 0.37
CA GLU A 36 3.33 -18.08 0.41
C GLU A 36 2.94 -16.64 0.03
N ILE A 37 1.84 -16.51 -0.72
CA ILE A 37 1.38 -15.22 -1.24
C ILE A 37 1.09 -14.20 -0.12
N ASP A 38 0.65 -14.66 1.04
CA ASP A 38 0.39 -13.81 2.20
C ASP A 38 1.65 -13.12 2.69
N THR A 39 2.81 -13.79 2.65
CA THR A 39 4.10 -13.20 3.06
C THR A 39 4.52 -12.09 2.09
N TYR A 40 4.28 -12.27 0.78
CA TYR A 40 4.51 -11.23 -0.22
C TYR A 40 3.63 -10.00 0.00
N ILE A 41 2.34 -10.23 0.25
CA ILE A 41 1.38 -9.15 0.47
C ILE A 41 1.79 -8.34 1.70
N GLN A 42 2.15 -9.01 2.80
CA GLN A 42 2.60 -8.35 4.02
C GLN A 42 3.87 -7.51 3.80
N SER A 43 4.87 -8.05 3.08
CA SER A 43 6.08 -7.28 2.80
C SER A 43 5.80 -6.09 1.87
N ALA A 44 4.94 -6.24 0.87
CA ALA A 44 4.57 -5.14 -0.01
C ALA A 44 3.77 -4.05 0.73
N LEU A 45 2.89 -4.43 1.67
CA LEU A 45 2.17 -3.51 2.54
C LEU A 45 3.12 -2.73 3.47
N GLN A 46 4.17 -3.36 4.01
CA GLN A 46 5.18 -2.67 4.80
C GLN A 46 5.97 -1.65 3.97
N GLU A 47 6.36 -1.99 2.74
CA GLU A 47 7.02 -1.04 1.85
C GLU A 47 6.08 0.11 1.45
N LEU A 48 4.78 -0.16 1.30
CA LEU A 48 3.76 0.86 1.07
C LEU A 48 3.62 1.80 2.27
N GLU A 49 3.62 1.25 3.49
CA GLU A 49 3.56 2.02 4.73
C GLU A 49 4.76 2.97 4.82
N LEU A 50 5.97 2.45 4.63
CA LEU A 50 7.18 3.27 4.66
C LEU A 50 7.20 4.35 3.56
N ALA A 51 6.66 4.06 2.38
CA ALA A 51 6.55 5.03 1.28
C ALA A 51 5.58 6.16 1.62
N ALA A 52 4.43 5.83 2.20
CA ALA A 52 3.42 6.78 2.65
C ALA A 52 3.93 7.65 3.82
N GLU A 53 4.69 7.07 4.75
CA GLU A 53 5.27 7.79 5.90
C GLU A 53 6.26 8.84 5.45
N LYS A 54 7.09 8.53 4.43
CA LYS A 54 8.07 9.47 3.87
C LYS A 54 7.46 10.72 3.26
N ILE A 55 6.23 10.63 2.76
CA ILE A 55 5.48 11.77 2.21
C ILE A 55 4.53 12.40 3.24
N GLY A 56 4.57 11.90 4.49
CA GLY A 56 3.79 12.42 5.61
C GLY A 56 2.31 12.08 5.56
N ALA A 57 1.92 10.98 4.91
CA ALA A 57 0.54 10.52 4.89
C ALA A 57 0.10 9.99 6.27
N ASP A 58 -1.18 10.17 6.59
CA ASP A 58 -1.81 9.56 7.77
C ASP A 58 -2.43 8.19 7.42
N ALA A 59 -2.82 8.03 6.16
CA ALA A 59 -3.46 6.83 5.66
C ALA A 59 -3.14 6.53 4.19
N VAL A 60 -3.31 5.27 3.82
CA VAL A 60 -3.39 4.80 2.44
C VAL A 60 -4.75 4.13 2.25
N LEU A 61 -5.59 4.73 1.40
CA LEU A 61 -6.98 4.31 1.15
C LEU A 61 -7.13 3.72 -0.25
N GLY A 62 -8.22 2.97 -0.45
CA GLY A 62 -8.53 2.32 -1.72
C GLY A 62 -7.47 1.30 -2.14
N VAL A 63 -6.84 0.65 -1.17
CA VAL A 63 -5.73 -0.28 -1.44
C VAL A 63 -6.19 -1.46 -2.27
N GLN A 64 -5.45 -1.76 -3.32
CA GLN A 64 -5.66 -2.90 -4.19
C GLN A 64 -4.39 -3.73 -4.30
N PHE A 65 -4.58 -5.04 -4.39
CA PHE A 65 -3.53 -6.00 -4.71
C PHE A 65 -3.70 -6.47 -6.14
N MET A 66 -2.61 -6.46 -6.89
CA MET A 66 -2.57 -6.95 -8.27
C MET A 66 -1.31 -7.79 -8.50
N MET A 67 -1.36 -8.64 -9.51
CA MET A 67 -0.19 -9.36 -10.02
C MET A 67 0.08 -8.87 -11.44
N ASP A 68 1.31 -8.47 -11.73
CA ASP A 68 1.69 -8.15 -13.11
C ASP A 68 1.87 -9.41 -13.96
N GLU A 69 2.10 -9.24 -15.26
CA GLU A 69 2.34 -10.34 -16.21
C GLU A 69 3.54 -11.23 -15.83
N LYS A 70 4.49 -10.70 -15.07
CA LYS A 70 5.69 -11.40 -14.59
C LYS A 70 5.48 -12.03 -13.21
N LYS A 71 4.23 -12.07 -12.73
CA LYS A 71 3.81 -12.54 -11.41
C LYS A 71 4.51 -11.78 -10.29
N ILE A 72 4.69 -10.47 -10.46
CA ILE A 72 5.20 -9.59 -9.43
C ILE A 72 3.98 -9.03 -8.67
N PRO A 73 3.90 -9.24 -7.35
CA PRO A 73 2.86 -8.66 -6.53
C PRO A 73 3.04 -7.14 -6.44
N ILE A 74 1.96 -6.42 -6.66
CA ILE A 74 1.89 -4.96 -6.62
C ILE A 74 0.78 -4.58 -5.65
N VAL A 75 1.09 -3.68 -4.72
CA VAL A 75 0.09 -3.03 -3.89
C VAL A 75 0.05 -1.56 -4.26
N ILE A 76 -1.15 -1.05 -4.52
CA ILE A 76 -1.41 0.33 -4.94
C ILE A 76 -2.50 0.93 -4.07
N GLY A 77 -2.40 2.22 -3.77
CA GLY A 77 -3.42 2.96 -3.04
C GLY A 77 -3.20 4.47 -3.11
N SER A 78 -4.16 5.25 -2.61
CA SER A 78 -4.06 6.71 -2.49
C SER A 78 -3.58 7.08 -1.10
N ALA A 79 -2.44 7.77 -1.03
CA ALA A 79 -1.91 8.31 0.21
C ALA A 79 -2.64 9.62 0.55
N VAL A 80 -3.10 9.76 1.78
CA VAL A 80 -3.90 10.90 2.21
C VAL A 80 -3.49 11.38 3.60
N LYS A 81 -3.77 12.66 3.87
CA LYS A 81 -3.81 13.19 5.23
C LYS A 81 -5.24 13.45 5.66
N PHE A 82 -5.52 13.19 6.93
CA PHE A 82 -6.81 13.52 7.50
C PHE A 82 -6.83 14.97 7.98
N GLY A 83 -8.02 15.56 7.95
CA GLY A 83 -8.30 16.79 8.67
C GLY A 83 -8.15 16.57 10.18
N SER A 84 -7.60 17.57 10.85
CA SER A 84 -7.52 17.67 12.31
C SER A 84 -8.89 17.93 12.92
#